data_AF-A0A317N0U0-F1
#
_entry.id   AF-A0A317N0U0-F1
#
_cell.length_a   1.000
_cell.length_b   1.000
_cell.length_c   1.000
_cell.angle_alpha   90.00
_cell.angle_beta   90.00
_cell.angle_gamma   90.00
#
_symmetry.space_group_name_H-M   'P 1'
#
loop_
_entity.id
_entity.type
_entity.pdbx_description
1 polymer ?
#
loop_
_entity_poly.entity_id
_entity_poly.type
_entity_poly.pdbx_seq_one_letter_code
_entity_poly.pdbx_strand_id
1 'polypeptide(L)'
;MTEEGAAQVTVEETLRWLHEEGLVRLAGLSGRMADAFAAYTIDVGTGSVSAHPAVGVGLASEVITLTADDLPNPVGSPKRLVAVGITDSQAVLVVDLAVANSVSINADRPVKTVRSWALQLLLNSEVTITTNSADLAIDASPRLRHSFIPGGGAAVVKVEDGRPPISSVALNASDDRPDHLDAALDGTGEMYLGARYWRLRRVLSIEDDVWDALVDRLVATGPHLTESAESPGDS
;
A
#
# COMPACT_ATOMS: atom_id res chain seq x y z
N MET A 1 40.18 20.59 -0.34
CA MET A 1 39.53 20.21 -1.62
C MET A 1 39.55 18.70 -1.69
N THR A 2 38.44 18.10 -1.30
CA THR A 2 37.97 16.75 -1.63
C THR A 2 36.59 16.73 -0.98
N GLU A 3 35.54 17.03 -1.76
CA GLU A 3 34.17 16.72 -1.36
C GLU A 3 34.13 15.21 -1.13
N GLU A 4 33.93 14.81 0.13
CA GLU A 4 33.57 13.44 0.47
C GLU A 4 32.29 13.11 -0.31
N GLY A 5 32.33 12.02 -1.08
CA GLY A 5 31.24 11.63 -1.97
C GLY A 5 29.92 11.62 -1.23
N ALA A 6 28.98 12.46 -1.67
CA ALA A 6 27.61 12.42 -1.18
C ALA A 6 27.09 11.00 -1.34
N ALA A 7 26.72 10.35 -0.22
CA ALA A 7 26.13 9.04 -0.26
C ALA A 7 24.88 9.09 -1.17
N GLN A 8 24.91 8.32 -2.25
CA GLN A 8 23.81 8.29 -3.20
C GLN A 8 22.61 7.59 -2.57
N VAL A 9 21.49 8.30 -2.46
CA VAL A 9 20.24 7.74 -1.93
C VAL A 9 19.78 6.59 -2.83
N THR A 10 19.42 5.48 -2.20
CA THR A 10 18.94 4.27 -2.85
C THR A 10 17.42 4.12 -2.76
N VAL A 11 16.85 3.27 -3.62
CA VAL A 11 15.42 2.91 -3.57
C VAL A 11 15.04 2.34 -2.21
N GLU A 12 15.89 1.50 -1.63
CA GLU A 12 15.66 0.83 -0.34
C GLU A 12 15.60 1.86 0.80
N GLU A 13 16.48 2.86 0.76
CA GLU A 13 16.45 3.98 1.70
C GLU A 13 15.20 4.83 1.53
N THR A 14 14.77 5.10 0.28
CA THR A 14 13.50 5.80 0.01
C THR A 14 12.29 5.03 0.54
N LEU A 15 12.23 3.72 0.32
CA LEU A 15 11.13 2.87 0.81
C LEU A 15 11.10 2.82 2.34
N ARG A 16 12.26 2.67 2.98
CA ARG A 16 12.38 2.73 4.43
C ARG A 16 11.88 4.06 4.99
N TRP A 17 12.35 5.18 4.42
CA TRP A 17 11.87 6.50 4.83
C TRP A 17 10.35 6.66 4.63
N LEU A 18 9.80 6.16 3.52
CA LEU A 18 8.36 6.18 3.27
C LEU A 18 7.59 5.47 4.39
N HIS A 19 8.03 4.28 4.79
CA HIS A 19 7.35 3.49 5.83
C HIS A 19 7.54 4.06 7.24
N GLU A 20 8.69 4.69 7.53
CA GLU A 20 8.97 5.30 8.84
C GLU A 20 8.26 6.64 9.05
N GLU A 21 8.17 7.47 8.00
CA GLU A 21 7.68 8.85 8.12
C GLU A 21 6.92 9.34 6.87
N GLY A 22 7.44 9.04 5.68
CA GLY A 22 7.01 9.68 4.43
C GLY A 22 5.52 9.51 4.13
N LEU A 23 4.96 8.29 4.27
CA LEU A 23 3.53 8.04 4.03
C LEU A 23 2.63 8.90 4.93
N VAL A 24 3.01 9.06 6.20
CA VAL A 24 2.25 9.87 7.16
C VAL A 24 2.32 11.37 6.81
N ARG A 25 3.44 11.83 6.24
CA ARG A 25 3.56 13.21 5.75
C ARG A 25 2.78 13.45 4.45
N LEU A 26 2.83 12.50 3.52
CA LEU A 26 2.05 12.53 2.27
C LEU A 26 0.55 12.62 2.55
N ALA A 27 0.04 11.83 3.50
CA ALA A 27 -1.37 11.86 3.91
C ALA A 27 -1.83 13.24 4.41
N GLY A 28 -0.91 14.08 4.85
CA GLY A 28 -1.14 15.45 5.32
C GLY A 28 -1.29 16.48 4.20
N LEU A 29 -0.80 16.18 2.99
CA LEU A 29 -0.93 17.09 1.84
C LEU A 29 -2.39 17.33 1.48
N SER A 30 -3.20 16.26 1.41
CA SER A 30 -4.63 16.37 1.11
C SER A 30 -5.43 17.12 2.20
N GLY A 31 -4.85 17.30 3.40
CA GLY A 31 -5.46 18.10 4.47
C GLY A 31 -5.15 19.60 4.37
N ARG A 32 -4.13 20.00 3.60
CA ARG A 32 -3.74 21.41 3.40
C ARG A 32 -4.22 21.98 2.06
N MET A 33 -4.67 21.14 1.14
CA MET A 33 -5.02 21.52 -0.22
C MET A 33 -6.49 21.19 -0.49
N ALA A 34 -7.09 21.90 -1.45
CA ALA A 34 -8.50 21.73 -1.80
C ALA A 34 -8.77 20.41 -2.57
N ASP A 35 -7.74 19.86 -3.22
CA ASP A 35 -7.84 18.69 -4.07
C ASP A 35 -7.41 17.40 -3.35
N ALA A 36 -8.10 16.31 -3.65
CA ALA A 36 -7.69 14.97 -3.25
C ALA A 36 -6.63 14.43 -4.22
N PHE A 37 -5.53 13.89 -3.68
CA PHE A 37 -4.47 13.27 -4.46
C PHE A 37 -4.69 11.76 -4.60
N ALA A 38 -4.64 11.25 -5.82
CA ALA A 38 -4.77 9.83 -6.10
C ALA A 38 -3.42 9.10 -6.06
N ALA A 39 -2.32 9.80 -6.34
CA ALA A 39 -0.99 9.22 -6.34
C ALA A 39 0.10 10.24 -5.99
N TYR A 40 1.27 9.73 -5.63
CA TYR A 40 2.49 10.48 -5.39
C TYR A 40 3.66 9.76 -6.05
N THR A 41 4.62 10.51 -6.58
CA THR A 41 5.90 9.97 -7.05
C THR A 41 7.04 10.61 -6.29
N ILE A 42 7.94 9.80 -5.74
CA ILE A 42 9.11 10.25 -4.98
C ILE A 42 10.35 9.89 -5.79
N ASP A 43 11.00 10.89 -6.36
CA ASP A 43 12.21 10.72 -7.14
C ASP A 43 13.40 10.35 -6.24
N VAL A 44 14.03 9.20 -6.49
CA VAL A 44 15.10 8.67 -5.63
C VAL A 44 16.37 9.51 -5.69
N GLY A 45 16.68 10.11 -6.85
CA GLY A 45 17.92 10.87 -7.03
C GLY A 45 17.88 12.27 -6.43
N THR A 46 16.70 12.89 -6.38
CA THR A 46 16.51 14.29 -5.98
C THR A 46 15.73 14.47 -4.68
N GLY A 47 15.01 13.43 -4.23
CA GLY A 47 14.07 13.55 -3.11
C GLY A 47 12.83 14.40 -3.42
N SER A 48 12.58 14.71 -4.70
CA SER A 48 11.41 15.47 -5.12
C SER A 48 10.16 14.61 -5.01
N VAL A 49 9.11 15.17 -4.44
CA VAL A 49 7.79 14.56 -4.30
C VAL A 49 6.81 15.27 -5.22
N SER A 50 6.24 14.56 -6.18
CA SER A 50 5.16 15.07 -7.01
C SER A 50 3.82 14.45 -6.58
N ALA A 51 2.85 15.27 -6.23
CA ALA A 51 1.50 14.88 -5.87
C ALA A 51 0.57 14.99 -7.08
N HIS A 52 -0.09 13.89 -7.42
CA HIS A 52 -0.94 13.76 -8.60
C HIS A 52 -2.41 13.75 -8.19
N PRO A 53 -3.16 14.81 -8.53
CA PRO A 53 -4.56 14.91 -8.13
C PRO A 53 -5.44 13.89 -8.85
N ALA A 54 -6.56 13.53 -8.21
CA ALA A 54 -7.55 12.60 -8.75
C ALA A 54 -8.12 13.10 -10.10
N VAL A 55 -8.44 12.19 -11.01
CA VAL A 55 -9.08 12.58 -12.28
C VAL A 55 -10.52 13.03 -11.99
N GLY A 56 -10.91 14.22 -12.46
CA GLY A 56 -12.26 14.77 -12.28
C GLY A 56 -12.36 16.01 -11.37
N VAL A 57 -11.29 16.40 -10.68
CA VAL A 57 -11.18 17.70 -9.98
C VAL A 57 -10.75 18.80 -10.97
N GLY A 58 -11.71 19.28 -11.77
CA GLY A 58 -11.62 20.53 -12.54
C GLY A 58 -10.59 20.61 -13.68
N LEU A 59 -10.72 21.64 -14.52
CA LEU A 59 -9.88 21.89 -15.71
C LEU A 59 -8.46 22.40 -15.40
N ALA A 60 -8.00 22.30 -14.14
CA ALA A 60 -6.72 22.87 -13.69
C ALA A 60 -6.06 22.03 -12.58
N SER A 61 -6.19 20.70 -12.63
CA SER A 61 -5.59 19.82 -11.62
C SER A 61 -4.07 19.71 -11.82
N GLU A 62 -3.35 20.70 -11.30
CA GLU A 62 -1.90 20.84 -11.44
C GLU A 62 -1.18 19.83 -10.54
N VAL A 63 -0.13 19.19 -11.08
CA VAL A 63 0.77 18.35 -10.30
C VAL A 63 1.61 19.26 -9.43
N ILE A 64 1.55 19.08 -8.12
CA ILE A 64 2.35 19.86 -7.17
C ILE A 64 3.65 19.11 -6.93
N THR A 65 4.77 19.83 -7.03
CA THR A 65 6.10 19.27 -6.72
C THR A 65 6.70 20.00 -5.52
N LEU A 66 7.15 19.21 -4.55
CA LEU A 66 7.75 19.66 -3.29
C LEU A 66 9.06 18.89 -3.08
N THR A 67 9.95 19.40 -2.24
CA THR A 67 11.02 18.55 -1.68
C THR A 67 10.44 17.69 -0.55
N ALA A 68 11.09 16.57 -0.23
CA ALA A 68 10.71 15.76 0.93
C ALA A 68 10.70 16.58 2.24
N ASP A 69 11.60 17.56 2.38
CA ASP A 69 11.69 18.44 3.55
C ASP A 69 10.50 19.41 3.64
N ASP A 70 9.97 19.86 2.50
CA ASP A 70 8.82 20.76 2.43
C ASP A 70 7.47 20.07 2.67
N LEU A 71 7.46 18.74 2.81
CA LEU A 71 6.24 18.01 3.14
C LEU A 71 5.67 18.47 4.49
N PRO A 72 4.34 18.42 4.68
CA PRO A 72 3.71 18.66 5.97
C PRO A 72 4.32 17.84 7.10
N ASN A 73 4.18 18.33 8.34
CA ASN A 73 4.47 17.51 9.52
C ASN A 73 3.59 16.24 9.51
N PRO A 74 4.08 15.11 10.06
CA PRO A 74 3.33 13.86 10.09
C PRO A 74 1.92 14.02 10.69
N VAL A 75 0.89 13.60 9.96
CA VAL A 75 -0.53 13.69 10.38
C VAL A 75 -1.07 12.39 10.97
N GLY A 76 -0.38 11.80 11.94
CA GLY A 76 -0.87 10.70 12.81
C GLY A 76 -1.18 9.34 12.16
N SER A 77 -1.56 9.28 10.89
CA SER A 77 -2.00 8.08 10.17
C SER A 77 -1.64 8.20 8.68
N PRO A 78 -1.05 7.17 8.06
CA PRO A 78 -0.79 7.14 6.62
C PRO A 78 -2.06 6.85 5.80
N LYS A 79 -3.23 6.75 6.45
CA LYS A 79 -4.52 6.41 5.83
C LYS A 79 -4.41 5.08 5.07
N ARG A 80 -4.77 5.07 3.77
CA ARG A 80 -4.71 3.91 2.89
C ARG A 80 -3.70 4.10 1.75
N LEU A 81 -2.60 4.79 2.04
CA LEU A 81 -1.50 4.96 1.11
C LEU A 81 -0.69 3.67 0.98
N VAL A 82 -0.36 3.28 -0.25
CA VAL A 82 0.47 2.10 -0.54
C VAL A 82 1.53 2.44 -1.57
N ALA A 83 2.78 2.03 -1.33
CA ALA A 83 3.79 2.03 -2.37
C ALA A 83 3.53 0.85 -3.32
N VAL A 84 3.38 1.15 -4.61
CA VAL A 84 3.01 0.20 -5.65
C VAL A 84 4.24 -0.38 -6.34
N GLY A 85 5.22 0.46 -6.63
CA GLY A 85 6.34 0.07 -7.48
C GLY A 85 7.35 1.19 -7.68
N ILE A 86 8.35 0.88 -8.51
CA ILE A 86 9.37 1.81 -8.95
C ILE A 86 9.14 2.10 -10.42
N THR A 87 9.07 3.37 -10.78
CA THR A 87 8.91 3.83 -12.16
C THR A 87 10.20 3.65 -12.97
N ASP A 88 10.09 3.71 -14.29
CA ASP A 88 11.25 3.74 -15.19
C ASP A 88 12.20 4.91 -14.88
N SER A 89 11.64 6.04 -14.45
CA SER A 89 12.38 7.24 -14.05
C SER A 89 13.02 7.16 -12.66
N GLN A 90 13.07 5.97 -12.02
CA GLN A 90 13.61 5.80 -10.67
C GLN A 90 12.81 6.54 -9.58
N ALA A 91 11.50 6.73 -9.76
CA ALA A 91 10.65 7.24 -8.68
C ALA A 91 9.90 6.10 -7.99
N VAL A 92 9.67 6.19 -6.68
CA VAL A 92 8.72 5.31 -6.00
C VAL A 92 7.31 5.85 -6.22
N LEU A 93 6.41 5.02 -6.75
CA LEU A 93 4.99 5.35 -6.92
C LEU A 93 4.21 4.93 -5.68
N VAL A 94 3.48 5.87 -5.09
CA VAL A 94 2.54 5.67 -3.98
C VAL A 94 1.14 6.00 -4.44
N VAL A 95 0.15 5.20 -4.08
CA VAL A 95 -1.27 5.38 -4.45
C VAL A 95 -2.12 5.53 -3.19
N ASP A 96 -3.06 6.46 -3.22
CA ASP A 96 -4.08 6.60 -2.17
C ASP A 96 -5.33 5.79 -2.52
N LEU A 97 -5.48 4.63 -1.87
CA LEU A 97 -6.65 3.77 -2.10
C LEU A 97 -7.95 4.39 -1.57
N ALA A 98 -7.91 5.40 -0.69
CA ALA A 98 -9.14 6.10 -0.29
C ALA A 98 -9.72 6.92 -1.45
N VAL A 99 -8.86 7.37 -2.37
CA VAL A 99 -9.23 8.12 -3.58
C VAL A 99 -9.45 7.14 -4.75
N ALA A 100 -8.48 6.25 -5.01
CA ALA A 100 -8.61 5.13 -5.94
C ALA A 100 -9.35 3.97 -5.26
N ASN A 101 -10.63 4.17 -4.95
CA ASN A 101 -11.41 3.28 -4.07
C ASN A 101 -11.85 1.97 -4.73
N SER A 102 -11.62 1.78 -6.03
CA SER A 102 -11.92 0.55 -6.75
C SER A 102 -10.83 0.27 -7.78
N VAL A 103 -9.85 -0.54 -7.39
CA VAL A 103 -8.68 -0.91 -8.21
C VAL A 103 -8.75 -2.40 -8.57
N SER A 104 -8.27 -2.79 -9.75
CA SER A 104 -7.93 -4.20 -10.02
C SER A 104 -6.42 -4.41 -10.11
N ILE A 105 -5.96 -5.62 -9.77
CA ILE A 105 -4.59 -6.09 -10.03
C ILE A 105 -4.71 -7.26 -11.01
N ASN A 106 -4.20 -7.07 -12.21
CA ASN A 106 -4.17 -8.08 -13.26
C ASN A 106 -2.73 -8.62 -13.37
N ALA A 107 -2.55 -9.90 -13.07
CA ALA A 107 -1.26 -10.56 -13.13
C ALA A 107 -1.46 -12.08 -13.19
N ASP A 108 -0.41 -12.81 -13.53
CA ASP A 108 -0.44 -14.27 -13.37
C ASP A 108 -0.54 -14.69 -11.90
N ARG A 109 0.07 -13.90 -11.00
CA ARG A 109 0.08 -14.13 -9.54
C ARG A 109 -0.24 -12.85 -8.76
N PRO A 110 -1.48 -12.31 -8.86
CA PRO A 110 -1.84 -11.00 -8.30
C PRO A 110 -1.77 -10.98 -6.76
N VAL A 111 -1.88 -12.14 -6.12
CA VAL A 111 -1.78 -12.30 -4.67
C VAL A 111 -0.42 -11.83 -4.15
N LYS A 112 0.68 -12.04 -4.89
CA LYS A 112 2.01 -11.57 -4.45
C LYS A 112 2.08 -10.06 -4.32
N THR A 113 1.48 -9.35 -5.25
CA THR A 113 1.40 -7.88 -5.24
C THR A 113 0.50 -7.40 -4.11
N VAL A 114 -0.69 -7.98 -3.96
CA VAL A 114 -1.63 -7.52 -2.93
C VAL A 114 -1.12 -7.83 -1.51
N ARG A 115 -0.32 -8.88 -1.31
CA ARG A 115 0.38 -9.14 -0.03
C ARG A 115 1.30 -7.98 0.35
N SER A 116 2.05 -7.43 -0.61
CA SER A 116 2.89 -6.24 -0.39
C SER A 116 2.06 -5.04 0.08
N TRP A 117 0.91 -4.80 -0.56
CA TRP A 117 0.02 -3.71 -0.17
C TRP A 117 -0.59 -3.96 1.22
N ALA A 118 -1.03 -5.19 1.50
CA ALA A 118 -1.62 -5.57 2.76
C ALA A 118 -0.65 -5.34 3.94
N LEU A 119 0.63 -5.72 3.83
CA LEU A 119 1.59 -5.46 4.90
C LEU A 119 1.79 -3.97 5.16
N GLN A 120 1.90 -3.16 4.11
CA GLN A 120 2.03 -1.70 4.25
C GLN A 120 0.81 -1.08 4.93
N LEU A 121 -0.39 -1.48 4.50
CA LEU A 121 -1.65 -1.02 5.06
C LEU A 121 -1.80 -1.40 6.54
N LEU A 122 -1.35 -2.60 6.93
CA LEU A 122 -1.44 -3.07 8.31
C LEU A 122 -0.51 -2.33 9.29
N LEU A 123 0.49 -1.58 8.79
CA LEU A 123 1.30 -0.67 9.61
C LEU A 123 0.44 0.45 10.23
N ASN A 124 -0.64 0.86 9.57
CA ASN A 124 -1.63 1.77 10.14
C ASN A 124 -2.58 1.00 11.05
N SER A 125 -2.51 1.17 12.38
CA SER A 125 -3.34 0.43 13.34
C SER A 125 -4.86 0.53 13.13
N GLU A 126 -5.33 1.59 12.46
CA GLU A 126 -6.76 1.81 12.18
C GLU A 126 -7.28 0.95 11.01
N VAL A 127 -6.37 0.44 10.17
CA VAL A 127 -6.77 -0.31 8.98
C VAL A 127 -7.20 -1.73 9.33
N THR A 128 -8.30 -2.17 8.73
CA THR A 128 -8.70 -3.57 8.67
C THR A 128 -8.88 -3.99 7.22
N ILE A 129 -8.55 -5.24 6.95
CA ILE A 129 -8.58 -5.84 5.63
C ILE A 129 -9.44 -7.10 5.71
N THR A 130 -10.40 -7.20 4.79
CA THR A 130 -11.25 -8.38 4.64
C THR A 130 -11.11 -8.92 3.23
N THR A 131 -10.88 -10.23 3.09
CA THR A 131 -10.72 -10.85 1.77
C THR A 131 -11.42 -12.21 1.69
N ASN A 132 -11.85 -12.60 0.49
CA ASN A 132 -12.30 -13.96 0.20
C ASN A 132 -11.15 -14.87 -0.30
N SER A 133 -9.93 -14.35 -0.43
CA SER A 133 -8.74 -15.13 -0.82
C SER A 133 -8.09 -15.79 0.39
N ALA A 134 -8.09 -17.13 0.44
CA ALA A 134 -7.40 -17.88 1.48
C ALA A 134 -5.88 -17.62 1.47
N ASP A 135 -5.29 -17.48 0.27
CA ASP A 135 -3.85 -17.25 0.08
C ASP A 135 -3.35 -15.89 0.62
N LEU A 136 -4.28 -14.98 0.96
CA LEU A 136 -3.98 -13.67 1.51
C LEU A 136 -4.37 -13.56 3.00
N ALA A 137 -5.37 -14.31 3.45
CA ALA A 137 -5.82 -14.21 4.82
C ALA A 137 -4.76 -14.68 5.82
N ILE A 138 -4.76 -14.09 7.01
CA ILE A 138 -3.95 -14.56 8.14
C ILE A 138 -4.93 -14.86 9.27
N ASP A 139 -5.25 -16.13 9.49
CA ASP A 139 -6.30 -16.55 10.44
C ASP A 139 -6.06 -16.02 11.86
N ALA A 140 -4.79 -15.94 12.28
CA ALA A 140 -4.42 -15.38 13.58
C ALA A 140 -4.57 -13.85 13.68
N SER A 141 -4.81 -13.15 12.57
CA SER A 141 -4.87 -11.68 12.54
C SER A 141 -6.31 -11.17 12.68
N PRO A 142 -6.62 -10.39 13.73
CA PRO A 142 -7.90 -9.71 13.83
C PRO A 142 -8.04 -8.55 12.83
N ARG A 143 -7.02 -8.24 12.02
CA ARG A 143 -7.02 -7.11 11.09
C ARG A 143 -6.86 -7.52 9.63
N LEU A 144 -6.56 -8.77 9.33
CA LEU A 144 -6.51 -9.33 7.97
C LEU A 144 -7.28 -10.65 7.93
N ARG A 145 -8.58 -10.55 7.71
CA ARG A 145 -9.53 -11.64 7.94
C ARG A 145 -10.00 -12.28 6.63
N HIS A 146 -10.17 -13.59 6.67
CA HIS A 146 -10.95 -14.30 5.64
C HIS A 146 -12.44 -14.09 5.89
N SER A 147 -13.19 -13.74 4.84
CA SER A 147 -14.64 -13.67 4.90
C SER A 147 -15.25 -13.93 3.53
N PHE A 148 -16.47 -14.43 3.53
CA PHE A 148 -17.24 -14.56 2.31
C PHE A 148 -17.63 -13.18 1.77
N ILE A 149 -17.21 -12.87 0.55
CA ILE A 149 -17.60 -11.64 -0.16
C ILE A 149 -18.45 -12.05 -1.37
N PRO A 150 -19.76 -11.73 -1.39
CA PRO A 150 -20.61 -12.03 -2.53
C PRO A 150 -20.25 -11.15 -3.74
N GLY A 151 -20.26 -11.73 -4.94
CA GLY A 151 -20.09 -11.00 -6.19
C GLY A 151 -18.86 -11.45 -6.98
N GLY A 152 -19.11 -12.27 -8.01
CA GLY A 152 -18.28 -12.37 -9.21
C GLY A 152 -16.87 -12.92 -9.05
N GLY A 153 -16.73 -14.25 -9.01
CA GLY A 153 -15.60 -15.09 -9.48
C GLY A 153 -14.16 -14.80 -9.01
N ALA A 154 -13.75 -13.55 -8.97
CA ALA A 154 -12.45 -13.04 -8.59
C ALA A 154 -12.29 -12.92 -7.07
N ALA A 155 -11.03 -13.00 -6.64
CA ALA A 155 -10.68 -12.66 -5.28
C ALA A 155 -10.78 -11.13 -5.08
N VAL A 156 -11.33 -10.71 -3.94
CA VAL A 156 -11.54 -9.31 -3.58
C VAL A 156 -10.93 -9.04 -2.22
N VAL A 157 -10.31 -7.88 -2.08
CA VAL A 157 -9.73 -7.36 -0.86
C VAL A 157 -10.41 -6.04 -0.55
N LYS A 158 -11.08 -5.95 0.60
CA LYS A 158 -11.68 -4.72 1.12
C LYS A 158 -10.75 -4.12 2.16
N VAL A 159 -10.51 -2.82 2.06
CA VAL A 159 -9.65 -2.06 2.97
C VAL A 159 -10.47 -0.96 3.63
N GLU A 160 -10.49 -0.96 4.96
CA GLU A 160 -11.29 -0.07 5.78
C GLU A 160 -10.42 0.59 6.84
N ASP A 161 -10.57 1.89 7.06
CA ASP A 161 -9.91 2.65 8.14
C ASP A 161 -10.93 3.42 9.01
N GLY A 162 -12.19 2.98 8.99
CA GLY A 162 -13.31 3.66 9.64
C GLY A 162 -13.87 4.86 8.87
N ARG A 163 -13.30 5.25 7.72
CA ARG A 163 -13.79 6.37 6.90
C ARG A 163 -14.39 5.86 5.56
N PRO A 164 -15.66 6.12 5.24
CA PRO A 164 -16.21 5.76 3.93
C PRO A 164 -15.65 6.66 2.81
N PRO A 165 -15.62 6.19 1.54
CA PRO A 165 -16.01 4.85 1.09
C PRO A 165 -14.98 3.77 1.43
N ILE A 166 -15.39 2.50 1.44
CA ILE A 166 -14.48 1.35 1.58
C ILE A 166 -13.70 1.18 0.28
N SER A 167 -12.39 0.94 0.36
CA SER A 167 -11.58 0.66 -0.83
C SER A 167 -11.66 -0.82 -1.19
N SER A 168 -11.76 -1.13 -2.47
CA SER A 168 -11.86 -2.48 -3.00
C SER A 168 -10.75 -2.75 -4.01
N VAL A 169 -10.02 -3.84 -3.82
CA VAL A 169 -8.99 -4.32 -4.75
C VAL A 169 -9.43 -5.69 -5.27
N ALA A 170 -9.70 -5.80 -6.56
CA ALA A 170 -10.06 -7.05 -7.22
C ALA A 170 -8.81 -7.70 -7.85
N LEU A 171 -8.67 -9.02 -7.73
CA LEU A 171 -7.53 -9.76 -8.28
C LEU A 171 -7.97 -10.51 -9.54
N ASN A 172 -7.39 -10.16 -10.69
CA ASN A 172 -7.80 -10.65 -12.01
C ASN A 172 -9.30 -10.49 -12.25
N ALA A 173 -9.76 -9.23 -12.14
CA ALA A 173 -11.16 -8.89 -12.36
C ALA A 173 -11.56 -9.20 -13.82
N SER A 174 -12.78 -9.70 -14.03
CA SER A 174 -13.28 -9.98 -15.39
C SER A 174 -13.79 -8.74 -16.12
N ASP A 175 -13.92 -7.63 -15.39
CA ASP A 175 -14.38 -6.33 -15.86
C ASP A 175 -13.20 -5.34 -15.97
N ASP A 176 -13.18 -4.56 -17.05
CA ASP A 176 -12.21 -3.48 -17.21
C ASP A 176 -12.54 -2.35 -16.23
N ARG A 177 -11.65 -2.17 -15.25
CA ARG A 177 -11.74 -1.06 -14.29
C ARG A 177 -10.85 0.09 -14.75
N PRO A 178 -11.29 1.35 -14.61
CA PRO A 178 -10.47 2.50 -15.00
C PRO A 178 -9.18 2.60 -14.19
N ASP A 179 -9.21 2.17 -12.93
CA ASP A 179 -8.06 2.10 -12.06
C ASP A 179 -7.61 0.64 -11.95
N HIS A 180 -6.40 0.35 -12.42
CA HIS A 180 -5.86 -1.02 -12.42
C HIS A 180 -4.34 -1.03 -12.47
N LEU A 181 -3.77 -2.13 -12.00
CA LEU A 181 -2.35 -2.47 -12.12
C LEU A 181 -2.23 -3.71 -12.99
N ASP A 182 -1.55 -3.60 -14.13
CA ASP A 182 -1.15 -4.74 -14.94
C ASP A 182 0.30 -5.09 -14.61
N ALA A 183 0.54 -6.27 -14.06
CA ALA A 183 1.88 -6.73 -13.69
C ALA A 183 2.30 -7.94 -14.53
N ALA A 184 3.48 -7.82 -15.16
CA ALA A 184 4.08 -8.87 -15.96
C ALA A 184 4.87 -9.87 -15.10
N LEU A 185 5.14 -11.06 -15.67
CA LEU A 185 5.89 -12.13 -15.00
C LEU A 185 7.32 -11.74 -14.61
N ASP A 186 7.93 -10.83 -15.36
CA ASP A 186 9.29 -10.33 -15.09
C ASP A 186 9.33 -9.29 -13.96
N GLY A 187 8.19 -8.99 -13.35
CA GLY A 187 8.04 -8.02 -12.27
C GLY A 187 7.90 -6.58 -12.74
N THR A 188 7.91 -6.30 -14.04
CA THR A 188 7.51 -5.00 -14.58
C THR A 188 5.99 -4.82 -14.53
N GLY A 189 5.50 -3.61 -14.73
CA GLY A 189 4.06 -3.39 -14.80
C GLY A 189 3.65 -1.98 -15.18
N GLU A 190 2.34 -1.76 -15.23
CA GLU A 190 1.72 -0.50 -15.61
C GLU A 190 0.59 -0.20 -14.63
N MET A 191 0.66 0.95 -13.96
CA MET A 191 -0.40 1.43 -13.06
C MET A 191 -1.23 2.49 -13.77
N TYR A 192 -2.53 2.29 -13.83
CA TYR A 192 -3.51 3.19 -14.39
C TYR A 192 -4.40 3.76 -13.29
N LEU A 193 -4.57 5.08 -13.28
CA LEU A 193 -5.52 5.79 -12.41
C LEU A 193 -6.30 6.78 -13.28
N GLY A 194 -7.50 6.39 -13.69
CA GLY A 194 -8.30 7.08 -14.70
C GLY A 194 -7.51 7.29 -16.00
N ALA A 195 -7.24 8.55 -16.35
CA ALA A 195 -6.48 8.91 -17.55
C ALA A 195 -4.96 8.95 -17.32
N ARG A 196 -4.47 8.77 -16.09
CA ARG A 196 -3.03 8.78 -15.77
C ARG A 196 -2.50 7.36 -15.84
N TYR A 197 -1.26 7.23 -16.31
CA TYR A 197 -0.56 5.96 -16.34
C TYR A 197 0.89 6.13 -15.89
N TRP A 198 1.45 5.10 -15.23
CA TRP A 198 2.86 5.01 -14.87
C TRP A 198 3.41 3.65 -15.28
N ARG A 199 4.51 3.67 -16.03
CA ARG A 199 5.29 2.45 -16.31
C ARG A 199 6.22 2.16 -15.14
N LEU A 200 6.18 0.92 -14.69
CA LEU A 200 6.92 0.41 -13.56
C LEU A 200 7.98 -0.57 -14.06
N ARG A 201 9.24 -0.24 -13.83
CA ARG A 201 10.34 -1.20 -14.02
C ARG A 201 10.31 -2.33 -12.98
N ARG A 202 9.61 -2.10 -11.87
CA ARG A 202 9.43 -3.08 -10.79
C ARG A 202 8.15 -2.80 -10.01
N VAL A 203 7.26 -3.77 -9.97
CA VAL A 203 6.12 -3.82 -9.04
C VAL A 203 6.60 -4.38 -7.70
N LEU A 204 6.13 -3.82 -6.58
CA LEU A 204 6.43 -4.36 -5.26
C LEU A 204 5.56 -5.60 -5.01
N SER A 205 6.19 -6.72 -4.69
CA SER A 205 5.54 -8.00 -4.43
C SER A 205 6.18 -8.71 -3.25
N ILE A 206 5.46 -9.68 -2.68
CA ILE A 206 5.97 -10.60 -1.66
C ILE A 206 5.85 -12.02 -2.20
N GLU A 207 6.98 -12.73 -2.21
CA GLU A 207 7.07 -14.14 -2.60
C GLU A 207 6.39 -15.05 -1.59
N ASP A 208 6.00 -16.26 -2.03
CA ASP A 208 5.21 -17.17 -1.18
C ASP A 208 5.98 -17.61 0.06
N ASP A 209 7.25 -17.98 -0.11
CA ASP A 209 8.12 -18.42 0.98
C ASP A 209 8.30 -17.33 2.05
N VAL A 210 8.44 -16.08 1.62
CA VAL A 210 8.53 -14.92 2.52
C VAL A 210 7.21 -14.69 3.25
N TRP A 211 6.08 -14.80 2.54
CA TRP A 211 4.76 -14.65 3.13
C TRP A 211 4.45 -15.76 4.15
N ASP A 212 4.67 -17.01 3.78
CA ASP A 212 4.42 -18.17 4.63
C ASP A 212 5.28 -18.11 5.90
N ALA A 213 6.56 -17.76 5.77
CA ALA A 213 7.44 -17.57 6.92
C ALA A 213 6.97 -16.43 7.85
N LEU A 214 6.34 -15.38 7.32
CA LEU A 214 5.74 -14.32 8.12
C LEU A 214 4.50 -14.82 8.86
N VAL A 215 3.62 -15.54 8.16
CA VAL A 215 2.39 -16.11 8.75
C VAL A 215 2.75 -17.07 9.88
N ASP A 216 3.71 -17.96 9.67
CA ASP A 216 4.19 -18.91 10.68
C ASP A 216 4.70 -18.20 11.93
N ARG A 217 5.47 -17.11 11.76
CA ARG A 217 5.95 -16.30 12.90
C ARG A 217 4.81 -15.63 13.65
N LEU A 218 3.80 -15.11 12.96
CA LEU A 218 2.64 -14.47 13.58
C LEU A 218 1.78 -15.49 14.36
N VAL A 219 1.59 -16.69 13.81
CA VAL A 219 0.88 -17.79 14.48
C VAL A 219 1.65 -18.28 15.70
N ALA A 220 2.96 -18.46 15.59
CA ALA A 220 3.82 -18.87 16.71
C ALA A 220 3.85 -17.85 17.86
N THR A 221 3.53 -16.58 17.57
CA THR A 221 3.46 -15.49 18.55
C THR A 221 2.03 -15.29 19.11
N GLY A 222 1.07 -16.17 18.76
CA GLY A 222 -0.29 -16.21 19.33
C GLY A 222 -0.32 -16.42 20.86
N PRO A 223 -1.47 -16.20 21.53
CA PRO A 223 -1.53 -15.71 22.91
C PRO A 223 -0.97 -16.71 23.93
N HIS A 224 0.29 -16.53 24.30
CA HIS A 224 0.73 -16.77 25.69
C HIS A 224 0.34 -15.53 26.51
N LEU A 225 -0.05 -15.75 27.78
CA LEU A 225 -0.67 -14.82 28.76
C LEU A 225 -2.21 -14.85 28.66
N THR A 226 -2.94 -15.73 29.36
CA THR A 226 -2.88 -15.96 30.81
C THR A 226 -3.51 -17.34 31.10
N GLU A 227 -2.70 -18.38 31.21
CA GLU A 227 -3.10 -19.56 31.97
C GLU A 227 -2.68 -19.26 33.42
N SER A 228 -3.58 -18.57 34.14
CA SER A 228 -3.46 -18.49 35.59
C SER A 228 -3.48 -19.92 36.09
N ALA A 229 -2.33 -20.39 36.57
CA ALA A 229 -2.19 -21.68 37.20
C ALA A 229 -3.34 -21.89 38.19
N GLU A 230 -4.15 -22.92 37.94
CA GLU A 230 -4.94 -23.56 38.99
C GLU A 230 -4.00 -23.85 40.16
N SER A 231 -4.22 -23.18 41.29
CA SER A 231 -3.68 -23.67 42.54
C SER A 231 -4.42 -24.97 42.86
N PRO A 232 -3.74 -26.12 42.99
CA PRO A 232 -4.39 -27.30 43.54
C PRO A 232 -4.76 -26.97 44.98
N GLY A 233 -5.98 -27.34 45.37
CA GLY A 233 -6.45 -27.14 46.73
C GLY A 233 -5.55 -27.85 47.73
N ASP A 234 -5.47 -27.28 48.93
CA ASP A 234 -5.19 -28.04 50.14
C ASP A 234 -6.28 -27.74 51.17
N SER A 235 -6.50 -28.78 51.97
CA SER A 235 -7.73 -29.13 52.69
C SER A 235 -8.07 -28.28 53.92
#